data_AF-A0A8T5TAB4-F1
#
_entry.id   AF-A0A8T5TAB4-F1
#
_cell.length_a   1.000
_cell.length_b   1.000
_cell.length_c   1.000
_cell.angle_alpha   90.00
_cell.angle_beta   90.00
_cell.angle_gamma   90.00
#
_symmetry.space_group_name_H-M   'P 1'
#
loop_
_entity.id
_entity.type
_entity.pdbx_description
1 polymer ?
#
loop_
_entity_poly.entity_id
_entity_poly.type
_entity_poly.pdbx_seq_one_letter_code
_entity_poly.pdbx_strand_id
1 'polypeptide(L)'
;MNKKENVINFEINPSIPKLRLNLDFNFIKHEFTQNLKWFEDEVDEILGSKTHNITEIDVKLAFAILDRLSETINKYRDKGLLLELLTTLDNIEKKFPEYF
;
A
#
# COMPACT_ATOMS: atom_id res chain seq x y z
N MET A 1 28.06 -30.20 -10.29
CA MET A 1 26.68 -29.86 -10.72
C MET A 1 26.46 -28.39 -10.44
N ASN A 2 26.64 -27.52 -11.44
CA ASN A 2 26.35 -26.09 -11.31
C ASN A 2 24.92 -25.84 -11.82
N LYS A 3 24.03 -25.43 -10.90
CA LYS A 3 22.69 -24.94 -11.23
C LYS A 3 22.87 -23.62 -11.99
N LYS A 4 22.46 -23.59 -13.26
CA LYS A 4 22.38 -22.35 -14.04
C LYS A 4 21.26 -21.50 -13.46
N GLU A 5 21.61 -20.33 -12.95
CA GLU A 5 20.68 -19.27 -12.58
C GLU A 5 19.98 -18.79 -13.86
N ASN A 6 18.66 -19.00 -13.93
CA ASN A 6 17.84 -18.41 -14.98
C ASN A 6 17.63 -16.94 -14.64
N VAL A 7 18.52 -16.09 -15.16
CA VAL A 7 18.30 -14.65 -15.22
C VAL A 7 17.25 -14.41 -16.29
N ILE A 8 16.02 -14.10 -15.88
CA ILE A 8 14.97 -13.68 -16.82
C ILE A 8 15.30 -12.25 -17.26
N ASN A 9 15.94 -12.14 -18.42
CA ASN A 9 16.06 -10.86 -19.12
C ASN A 9 14.70 -10.53 -19.72
N PHE A 10 14.02 -9.53 -19.16
CA PHE A 10 12.83 -8.93 -19.78
C PHE A 10 13.25 -8.08 -20.96
N GLU A 11 13.40 -8.70 -22.14
CA GLU A 11 13.50 -7.96 -23.39
C GLU A 11 12.14 -7.28 -23.65
N ILE A 12 12.12 -5.95 -23.56
CA ILE A 12 10.95 -5.14 -23.86
C ILE A 12 10.67 -5.27 -25.36
N ASN A 13 9.65 -6.06 -25.72
CA ASN A 13 9.20 -6.20 -27.10
C ASN A 13 8.53 -4.90 -27.57
N PRO A 14 9.09 -4.18 -28.55
CA PRO A 14 8.58 -2.88 -28.99
C PRO A 14 7.23 -2.95 -29.72
N SER A 15 6.75 -4.16 -30.02
CA SER A 15 5.47 -4.42 -30.69
C SER A 15 4.28 -4.56 -29.74
N ILE A 16 4.51 -4.57 -28.42
CA ILE A 16 3.42 -4.59 -27.43
C ILE A 16 2.91 -3.16 -27.24
N PRO A 17 1.61 -2.87 -27.48
CA PRO A 17 1.11 -1.51 -27.38
C PRO A 17 1.26 -1.01 -25.95
N LYS A 18 2.02 0.09 -25.76
CA LYS A 18 2.11 0.86 -24.51
C LYS A 18 0.73 1.14 -23.86
N LEU A 19 -0.34 1.07 -24.64
CA LEU A 19 -1.74 1.20 -24.23
C LEU A 19 -2.21 0.11 -23.26
N ARG A 20 -1.81 -1.17 -23.38
CA ARG A 20 -2.24 -2.22 -22.44
C ARG A 20 -1.57 -2.08 -21.08
N LEU A 21 -0.27 -1.78 -21.07
CA LEU A 21 0.49 -1.54 -19.83
C LEU A 21 -0.02 -0.31 -19.05
N ASN A 22 -0.45 0.75 -19.74
CA ASN A 22 -1.02 1.94 -19.08
C ASN A 22 -2.41 1.68 -18.47
N LEU A 23 -3.24 0.86 -19.10
CA LEU A 23 -4.56 0.49 -18.57
C LEU A 23 -4.41 -0.36 -17.30
N ASP A 24 -3.55 -1.36 -17.34
CA ASP A 24 -3.27 -2.22 -16.19
C ASP A 24 -2.64 -1.43 -15.03
N PHE A 25 -1.74 -0.48 -15.34
CA PHE A 25 -1.11 0.35 -14.32
C PHE A 25 -2.09 1.36 -13.68
N ASN A 26 -2.94 2.01 -14.48
CA ASN A 26 -3.98 2.90 -13.95
C ASN A 26 -4.99 2.15 -13.08
N PHE A 27 -5.31 0.90 -13.44
CA PHE A 27 -6.15 0.03 -12.63
C PHE A 27 -5.49 -0.30 -11.28
N ILE A 28 -4.22 -0.72 -11.29
CA ILE A 28 -3.45 -1.01 -10.06
C ILE A 28 -3.37 0.24 -9.16
N LYS A 29 -3.09 1.41 -9.75
CA LYS A 29 -3.07 2.67 -9.00
C LYS A 29 -4.42 2.97 -8.37
N HIS A 30 -5.51 2.76 -9.11
CA HIS A 30 -6.86 2.99 -8.62
C HIS A 30 -7.19 2.06 -7.44
N GLU A 31 -6.98 0.75 -7.58
CA GLU A 31 -7.21 -0.21 -6.49
C GLU A 31 -6.35 0.10 -5.26
N PHE A 32 -5.08 0.45 -5.46
CA PHE A 32 -4.20 0.84 -4.37
C PHE A 32 -4.73 2.06 -3.60
N THR A 33 -5.19 3.08 -4.33
CA THR A 33 -5.77 4.29 -3.74
C THR A 33 -7.06 3.97 -2.98
N GLN A 34 -7.91 3.09 -3.50
CA GLN A 34 -9.12 2.65 -2.79
C GLN A 34 -8.77 1.88 -1.51
N ASN A 35 -7.77 1.01 -1.54
CA ASN A 35 -7.32 0.26 -0.37
C ASN A 35 -6.74 1.18 0.72
N LEU A 36 -5.98 2.23 0.34
CA LEU A 36 -5.48 3.23 1.28
C LEU A 36 -6.63 3.99 1.94
N LYS A 37 -7.63 4.41 1.15
CA LYS A 37 -8.80 5.09 1.68
C LYS A 37 -9.59 4.20 2.64
N TRP A 38 -9.88 2.97 2.24
CA TRP A 38 -10.55 2.01 3.13
C TRP A 38 -9.76 1.79 4.42
N PHE A 39 -8.43 1.72 4.35
CA PHE A 39 -7.60 1.60 5.53
C PHE A 39 -7.69 2.83 6.44
N GLU A 40 -7.64 4.04 5.90
CA GLU A 40 -7.83 5.27 6.67
C GLU A 40 -9.20 5.29 7.37
N ASP A 41 -10.26 4.89 6.66
CA ASP A 41 -11.62 4.79 7.21
C ASP A 41 -11.71 3.76 8.36
N GLU A 42 -11.08 2.58 8.21
CA GLU A 42 -11.02 1.56 9.27
C GLU A 42 -10.22 2.00 10.48
N VAL A 43 -9.10 2.70 10.27
CA VAL A 43 -8.31 3.26 11.38
C VAL A 43 -9.12 4.32 12.12
N ASP A 44 -9.82 5.19 11.38
CA ASP A 44 -10.75 6.16 11.95
C ASP A 44 -11.91 5.48 12.70
N GLU A 45 -12.42 4.35 12.25
CA GLU A 45 -13.43 3.59 12.98
C GLU A 45 -12.84 2.96 14.26
N ILE A 46 -11.70 2.28 14.17
CA ILE A 46 -11.07 1.58 15.30
C ILE A 46 -10.61 2.57 16.39
N LEU A 47 -10.00 3.69 15.99
CA LEU A 47 -9.37 4.65 16.89
C LEU A 47 -10.27 5.87 17.16
N GLY A 48 -11.03 6.33 16.17
CA GLY A 48 -11.91 7.50 16.29
C GLY A 48 -13.27 7.18 16.93
N SER A 49 -13.78 5.95 16.80
CA SER A 49 -15.09 5.56 17.37
C SER A 49 -15.00 4.84 18.71
N LYS A 50 -14.24 5.39 19.69
CA LYS A 50 -14.18 4.74 21.01
C LYS A 50 -14.31 5.70 22.20
N THR A 51 -15.56 5.81 22.65
CA THR A 51 -15.96 5.96 24.05
C THR A 51 -15.60 4.74 24.93
N HIS A 52 -14.90 3.72 24.42
CA HIS A 52 -14.54 2.48 25.13
C HIS A 52 -13.08 2.10 24.86
N ASN A 53 -12.30 1.81 25.90
CA ASN A 53 -10.88 1.44 25.86
C ASN A 53 -10.37 0.79 24.56
N ILE A 54 -9.66 1.56 23.73
CA ILE A 54 -8.80 1.05 22.66
C ILE A 54 -7.77 0.11 23.31
N THR A 55 -7.65 -1.10 22.77
CA THR A 55 -6.71 -2.10 23.29
C THR A 55 -5.41 -2.10 22.47
N GLU A 56 -4.32 -2.57 23.05
CA GLU A 56 -3.05 -2.75 22.35
C GLU A 56 -3.17 -3.68 21.12
N ILE A 57 -4.16 -4.59 21.15
CA ILE A 57 -4.47 -5.50 20.04
C ILE A 57 -5.08 -4.73 18.85
N ASP A 58 -5.96 -3.76 19.12
CA ASP A 58 -6.58 -2.93 18.08
C ASP A 58 -5.51 -2.13 17.32
N VAL A 59 -4.58 -1.53 18.06
CA VAL A 59 -3.44 -0.78 17.52
C VAL A 59 -2.53 -1.70 16.68
N LYS A 60 -2.21 -2.89 17.19
CA LYS A 60 -1.41 -3.89 16.45
C LYS A 60 -2.08 -4.33 15.15
N LEU A 61 -3.41 -4.45 15.13
CA LEU A 61 -4.14 -4.84 13.93
C LEU A 61 -4.06 -3.76 12.84
N ALA A 62 -4.23 -2.50 13.22
CA ALA A 62 -4.10 -1.35 12.31
C ALA A 62 -2.70 -1.30 11.67
N PHE A 63 -1.64 -1.43 12.49
CA PHE A 63 -0.27 -1.42 11.97
C PHE A 63 0.08 -2.64 11.12
N ALA A 64 -0.50 -3.82 11.40
CA ALA A 64 -0.29 -4.99 10.55
C ALA A 64 -0.92 -4.84 9.15
N ILE A 65 -2.05 -4.12 9.04
CA ILE A 65 -2.66 -3.83 7.73
C ILE A 65 -1.78 -2.83 6.96
N LEU A 66 -1.25 -1.83 7.65
CA LEU A 66 -0.30 -0.86 7.10
C LEU A 66 0.97 -1.52 6.55
N ASP A 67 1.55 -2.48 7.27
CA ASP A 67 2.73 -3.22 6.83
C ASP A 67 2.45 -3.95 5.51
N ARG A 68 1.29 -4.60 5.39
CA ARG A 68 0.89 -5.29 4.15
C ARG A 68 0.70 -4.34 2.97
N LEU A 69 0.17 -3.13 3.21
CA LEU A 69 0.04 -2.10 2.19
C LEU A 69 1.42 -1.60 1.74
N SER A 70 2.34 -1.42 2.68
CA SER A 70 3.73 -1.01 2.41
C SER A 70 4.51 -2.08 1.61
N GLU A 71 4.37 -3.35 1.97
CA GLU A 71 4.93 -4.48 1.20
C GLU A 71 4.40 -4.53 -0.23
N THR A 72 3.12 -4.18 -0.41
CA THR A 72 2.46 -4.19 -1.71
C THR A 72 3.07 -3.12 -2.62
N ILE A 73 3.31 -1.90 -2.14
CA ILE A 73 3.94 -0.84 -2.94
C ILE A 73 5.39 -1.15 -3.28
N ASN A 74 6.14 -1.73 -2.35
CA ASN A 74 7.53 -2.12 -2.57
C ASN A 74 7.69 -3.07 -3.77
N LYS A 75 6.65 -3.86 -4.10
CA LYS A 75 6.63 -4.73 -5.29
C LYS A 75 6.49 -3.94 -6.59
N TYR A 76 5.80 -2.79 -6.58
CA TYR A 76 5.55 -1.99 -7.78
C TYR A 76 6.58 -0.89 -8.02
N ARG A 77 7.38 -0.52 -7.00
CA ARG A 77 8.44 0.52 -7.05
C ARG A 77 7.98 1.86 -7.65
N ASP A 78 6.68 2.15 -7.57
CA ASP A 78 6.12 3.37 -8.14
C ASP A 78 6.19 4.53 -7.14
N LYS A 79 6.80 5.64 -7.57
CA LYS A 79 6.97 6.83 -6.71
C LYS A 79 5.66 7.52 -6.37
N GLY A 80 4.66 7.45 -7.26
CA GLY A 80 3.34 8.01 -7.02
C GLY A 80 2.62 7.25 -5.92
N LEU A 81 2.58 5.92 -6.00
CA LEU A 81 1.96 5.08 -4.96
C LEU A 81 2.66 5.22 -3.60
N LEU A 82 3.99 5.35 -3.60
CA LEU A 82 4.75 5.64 -2.37
C LEU A 82 4.34 6.98 -1.76
N LEU A 83 4.13 8.02 -2.57
CA LEU A 83 3.69 9.32 -2.08
C LEU A 83 2.28 9.27 -1.49
N GLU A 84 1.36 8.52 -2.13
CA GLU A 84 -0.01 8.31 -1.62
C GLU A 84 0.01 7.59 -0.26
N LEU A 85 0.86 6.56 -0.10
CA LEU A 85 1.04 5.89 1.19
C LEU A 85 1.59 6.84 2.25
N LEU A 86 2.65 7.59 1.95
CA LEU A 86 3.23 8.55 2.88
C LEU A 86 2.21 9.62 3.30
N THR A 87 1.38 10.07 2.36
CA THR A 87 0.31 11.04 2.66
C THR A 87 -0.75 10.43 3.58
N THR A 88 -1.14 9.17 3.34
CA THR A 88 -2.09 8.46 4.20
C THR A 88 -1.54 8.26 5.61
N LEU A 89 -0.25 7.89 5.73
CA LEU A 89 0.44 7.77 7.00
C LEU A 89 0.47 9.09 7.78
N ASP A 90 0.88 10.17 7.12
CA ASP A 90 0.94 11.51 7.71
C ASP A 90 -0.45 11.99 8.16
N ASN A 91 -1.51 11.66 7.42
CA ASN A 91 -2.88 11.97 7.82
C ASN A 91 -3.29 11.20 9.10
N ILE A 92 -2.98 9.90 9.17
CA ILE A 92 -3.29 9.07 10.32
C ILE A 92 -2.50 9.53 11.56
N GLU A 93 -1.19 9.79 11.42
CA GLU A 93 -0.33 10.29 12.49
C GLU A 93 -0.85 11.63 13.05
N LYS A 94 -1.31 12.54 12.17
CA LYS A 94 -1.91 13.81 12.60
C LYS A 94 -3.23 13.64 13.35
N LYS A 95 -4.03 12.64 13.00
CA LYS A 95 -5.31 12.36 13.66
C LYS A 95 -5.12 11.66 15.01
N PHE A 96 -4.13 10.78 15.11
CA PHE A 96 -3.89 9.96 16.30
C PHE A 96 -2.40 9.95 16.73
N PRO A 97 -1.85 11.11 17.12
CA PRO A 97 -0.43 11.25 17.43
C PRO A 97 0.01 10.41 18.64
N GLU A 98 -0.90 10.00 19.51
CA GLU A 98 -0.61 9.18 20.68
C GLU A 98 -0.19 7.72 20.37
N TYR A 99 -0.33 7.28 19.11
CA TYR A 99 0.01 5.92 18.68
C TYR A 99 1.25 5.83 17.77
N PHE A 100 1.93 6.95 17.52
CA PHE A 100 3.13 7.06 16.67
C PHE A 100 4.32 7.63 17.46
#